data_AF-A0A1Y2GHP4-F1
#
_entry.id   AF-A0A1Y2GHP4-F1
#
_cell.length_a   1.000
_cell.length_b   1.000
_cell.length_c   1.000
_cell.angle_alpha   90.00
_cell.angle_beta   90.00
_cell.angle_gamma   90.00
#
_symmetry.space_group_name_H-M   'P 1'
#
loop_
_entity.id
_entity.type
_entity.pdbx_description
1 polymer ?
#
loop_
_entity_poly.entity_id
_entity_poly.type
_entity_poly.pdbx_seq_one_letter_code
_entity_poly.pdbx_strand_id
1 'polypeptide(L)'
;MASRIAQAARGIRFASSASVSTNAWLAERAAIKEHAGPAAETWRKISIYVCIPAILVTSANAYNLWAKHQAHLEHERHEGHEAVKYPYMRIRAKAFPWGDDSLFFNPAVNM
;
A
#
# COMPACT_ATOMS: atom_id res chain seq x y z
N MET A 1 -58.03 -2.31 -60.95
CA MET A 1 -56.64 -1.83 -60.84
C MET A 1 -56.61 -0.77 -59.74
N ALA A 2 -55.62 -0.85 -58.83
CA ALA A 2 -55.39 -0.02 -57.63
C ALA A 2 -56.36 -0.26 -56.44
N SER A 3 -55.95 -0.30 -55.17
CA SER A 3 -54.65 -0.46 -54.51
C SER A 3 -54.96 -0.76 -53.03
N ARG A 4 -54.21 -1.68 -52.40
CA ARG A 4 -54.33 -2.05 -50.98
C ARG A 4 -53.65 -1.00 -50.11
N ILE A 5 -54.32 -0.48 -49.08
CA ILE A 5 -53.63 0.03 -47.88
C ILE A 5 -54.39 -0.49 -46.65
N ALA A 6 -53.87 -1.58 -46.09
CA ALA A 6 -54.27 -2.08 -44.79
C ALA A 6 -53.87 -1.06 -43.71
N GLN A 7 -54.81 -0.75 -42.80
CA GLN A 7 -54.47 -0.06 -41.55
C GLN A 7 -53.49 -0.94 -40.76
N ALA A 8 -52.24 -0.49 -40.66
CA ALA A 8 -51.25 -1.11 -39.80
C ALA A 8 -51.73 -1.01 -38.35
N ALA A 9 -52.19 -2.12 -37.79
CA ALA A 9 -52.43 -2.25 -36.36
C ALA A 9 -51.12 -1.90 -35.63
N ARG A 10 -51.20 -0.85 -34.81
CA ARG A 10 -50.11 -0.31 -33.99
C ARG A 10 -49.39 -1.46 -33.29
N GLY A 11 -48.10 -1.59 -33.58
CA GLY A 11 -47.25 -2.62 -33.01
C GLY A 11 -47.43 -2.72 -31.49
N ILE A 12 -47.55 -3.95 -31.00
CA ILE A 12 -47.37 -4.26 -29.59
C ILE A 12 -45.93 -3.89 -29.27
N ARG A 13 -45.70 -2.65 -28.88
CA ARG A 13 -44.49 -2.31 -28.13
C ARG A 13 -44.65 -3.08 -26.84
N PHE A 14 -43.95 -4.21 -26.72
CA PHE A 14 -43.65 -4.77 -25.42
C PHE A 14 -42.73 -3.76 -24.73
N ALA A 15 -43.32 -2.67 -24.24
CA ALA A 15 -42.67 -1.83 -23.26
C ALA A 15 -42.58 -2.76 -22.05
N SER A 16 -41.42 -3.37 -21.87
CA SER A 16 -41.05 -3.88 -20.56
C SER A 16 -40.99 -2.65 -19.66
N SER A 17 -42.15 -2.27 -19.11
CA SER A 17 -42.18 -1.63 -17.81
C SER A 17 -41.66 -2.70 -16.85
N ALA A 18 -40.34 -2.92 -16.86
CA ALA A 18 -39.66 -3.37 -15.68
C ALA A 18 -40.12 -2.37 -14.62
N SER A 19 -40.96 -2.87 -13.72
CA SER A 19 -41.53 -2.08 -12.65
C SER A 19 -40.43 -1.23 -12.05
N VAL A 20 -40.76 0.02 -11.73
CA VAL A 20 -39.99 0.83 -10.76
C VAL A 20 -40.15 0.16 -9.39
N SER A 21 -39.74 -1.10 -9.28
CA SER A 21 -39.49 -1.84 -8.07
C SER A 21 -37.97 -1.86 -7.96
N THR A 22 -37.43 -0.87 -7.24
CA THR A 22 -36.18 -1.00 -6.47
C THR A 22 -35.16 -2.00 -7.03
N ASN A 23 -34.45 -1.62 -8.10
CA ASN A 23 -33.30 -2.39 -8.59
C ASN A 23 -32.29 -2.52 -7.44
N ALA A 24 -32.19 -3.70 -6.82
CA ALA A 24 -31.36 -3.94 -5.64
C ALA A 24 -29.90 -3.47 -5.84
N TRP A 25 -29.37 -3.65 -7.03
CA TRP A 25 -28.05 -3.18 -7.44
C TRP A 25 -27.90 -1.64 -7.42
N LEU A 26 -28.93 -0.89 -7.84
CA LEU A 26 -28.91 0.58 -7.76
C LEU A 26 -29.01 1.06 -6.31
N ALA A 27 -29.82 0.38 -5.49
CA ALA A 27 -29.96 0.69 -4.06
C ALA A 27 -28.66 0.42 -3.29
N GLU A 28 -27.99 -0.70 -3.57
CA GLU A 28 -26.69 -1.04 -2.99
C GLU A 28 -25.62 0.00 -3.35
N ARG A 29 -25.55 0.42 -4.62
CA ARG A 29 -24.60 1.46 -5.05
C ARG A 29 -24.86 2.81 -4.40
N ALA A 30 -26.13 3.18 -4.21
CA ALA A 30 -26.50 4.40 -3.49
C ALA A 30 -26.05 4.32 -2.03
N ALA A 31 -26.31 3.18 -1.36
CA ALA A 31 -25.89 2.95 0.02
C ALA A 31 -24.36 2.97 0.19
N ILE A 32 -23.61 2.36 -0.75
CA ILE A 32 -22.14 2.42 -0.75
C ILE A 32 -21.65 3.86 -0.90
N LYS A 33 -22.26 4.62 -1.83
CA LYS A 33 -21.90 6.02 -2.06
C LYS A 33 -22.18 6.89 -0.83
N GLU A 34 -23.30 6.66 -0.16
CA GLU A 34 -23.67 7.36 1.06
C GLU A 34 -22.71 7.01 2.21
N HIS A 35 -22.36 5.74 2.39
CA HIS A 35 -21.43 5.30 3.43
C HIS A 35 -19.99 5.76 3.20
N ALA A 36 -19.56 5.91 1.94
CA ALA A 36 -18.19 6.27 1.59
C ALA A 36 -17.74 7.63 2.18
N GLY A 37 -18.62 8.63 2.21
CA GLY A 37 -18.29 9.95 2.75
C GLY A 37 -17.93 9.93 4.25
N PRO A 38 -18.83 9.45 5.12
CA PRO A 38 -18.56 9.32 6.56
C PRO A 38 -17.38 8.40 6.87
N ALA A 39 -17.22 7.31 6.12
CA ALA A 39 -16.08 6.41 6.27
C ALA A 39 -14.76 7.13 5.94
N ALA A 40 -14.69 7.84 4.82
CA ALA A 40 -13.50 8.60 4.43
C ALA A 40 -13.15 9.68 5.47
N GLU A 41 -14.16 10.39 6.00
CA GLU A 41 -13.93 11.39 7.04
C GLU A 41 -13.42 10.78 8.35
N THR A 42 -13.90 9.59 8.71
CA THR A 42 -13.40 8.83 9.87
C THR A 42 -11.93 8.46 9.69
N TRP A 43 -11.55 7.93 8.52
CA TRP A 43 -10.16 7.58 8.21
C TRP A 43 -9.24 8.79 8.13
N ARG A 44 -9.73 9.92 7.62
CA ARG A 44 -8.99 11.20 7.62
C ARG A 44 -8.67 11.64 9.05
N LYS A 45 -9.65 11.57 9.95
CA LYS A 45 -9.46 11.90 11.37
C LYS A 45 -8.47 10.97 12.04
N ILE A 46 -8.59 9.66 11.85
CA ILE A 46 -7.63 8.69 12.43
C ILE A 46 -6.21 8.97 11.93
N SER A 47 -6.05 9.19 10.63
CA SER A 47 -4.75 9.49 10.02
C SER A 47 -4.11 10.73 10.64
N ILE A 48 -4.88 11.80 10.85
CA ILE A 48 -4.37 13.06 11.38
C ILE A 48 -4.17 13.00 12.89
N TYR A 49 -5.15 12.50 13.64
CA TYR A 49 -5.17 12.61 15.10
C TYR A 49 -4.56 11.42 15.83
N VAL A 50 -4.36 10.29 15.15
CA VAL A 50 -3.75 9.10 15.74
C VAL A 50 -2.39 8.82 15.10
N CYS A 51 -2.35 8.69 13.77
CA CYS A 51 -1.11 8.29 13.10
C CYS A 51 -0.01 9.35 13.23
N ILE A 52 -0.33 10.65 13.08
CA ILE A 52 0.69 11.71 13.21
C ILE A 52 1.30 11.72 14.63
N PRO A 53 0.52 11.78 15.73
CA PRO A 53 1.10 11.70 17.08
C PRO A 53 1.88 10.41 17.33
N ALA A 54 1.37 9.27 16.86
CA ALA A 54 2.07 8.00 17.00
C ALA A 54 3.45 8.03 16.31
N ILE A 55 3.50 8.52 15.07
CA ILE A 55 4.75 8.67 14.30
C ILE A 55 5.72 9.60 15.01
N LEU A 56 5.26 10.71 15.60
CA LEU A 56 6.13 11.63 16.33
C LEU A 56 6.80 10.93 17.52
N VAL A 57 6.01 10.20 18.32
CA VAL A 57 6.53 9.47 19.49
C VAL A 57 7.49 8.36 19.08
N THR A 58 7.13 7.55 18.08
CA THR A 58 8.01 6.46 17.62
C THR A 58 9.26 7.00 16.94
N SER A 59 9.19 8.14 16.24
CA SER A 59 10.37 8.78 15.63
C SER A 59 11.33 9.28 16.68
N ALA A 60 10.84 9.87 17.78
CA ALA A 60 11.70 10.29 18.89
C ALA A 60 12.40 9.08 19.54
N ASN A 61 11.70 7.96 19.73
CA ASN A 61 12.30 6.73 20.22
C ASN A 61 13.35 6.16 19.26
N ALA A 62 13.03 6.08 17.96
CA ALA A 62 13.95 5.61 16.94
C ALA A 62 15.20 6.47 16.85
N TYR A 63 15.06 7.80 16.97
CA TYR A 63 16.19 8.73 17.01
C TYR A 63 17.12 8.46 18.21
N ASN A 64 16.55 8.24 19.40
CA ASN A 64 17.34 7.92 20.59
C ASN A 64 18.09 6.58 20.46
N LEU A 65 17.45 5.57 19.87
CA LEU A 65 18.09 4.28 19.59
C LEU A 65 19.21 4.43 18.55
N TRP A 66 18.95 5.19 17.49
CA TRP A 66 19.94 5.50 16.46
C TRP A 66 21.15 6.21 17.04
N ALA A 67 20.97 7.24 17.87
CA ALA A 67 22.06 7.98 18.50
C ALA A 67 22.93 7.09 19.39
N LYS A 68 22.31 6.19 20.18
CA LYS A 68 23.03 5.19 20.97
C LYS A 68 23.82 4.23 20.09
N HIS A 69 23.23 3.79 18.98
CA HIS A 69 23.92 2.91 18.03
C HIS A 69 25.12 3.60 17.38
N GLN A 70 24.99 4.88 16.99
CA GLN A 70 26.13 5.65 16.47
C GLN A 70 27.26 5.79 17.51
N ALA A 71 26.92 6.07 18.77
CA ALA A 71 27.91 6.14 19.84
C ALA A 71 28.62 4.79 20.09
N HIS A 72 27.91 3.66 19.94
CA HIS A 72 28.51 2.33 20.02
C HIS A 72 29.49 2.07 18.87
N LEU A 73 29.09 2.39 17.63
CA LEU A 73 29.97 2.24 16.46
C LEU A 73 31.22 3.13 16.56
N GLU A 74 31.09 4.32 17.14
CA GLU A 74 32.22 5.22 17.44
C GLU A 74 33.19 4.55 18.42
N HIS A 75 32.66 3.98 19.50
CA HIS A 75 33.44 3.29 20.51
C HIS A 75 34.17 2.07 19.94
N GLU A 76 33.48 1.19 19.20
CA GLU A 76 34.09 0.02 18.56
C GLU A 76 35.22 0.41 17.61
N ARG A 77 35.06 1.51 16.87
CA ARG A 77 36.10 2.02 15.96
C ARG A 77 37.32 2.55 16.71
N HIS A 78 37.13 3.20 17.86
CA HIS A 78 38.23 3.71 18.68
C HIS A 78 38.95 2.61 19.47
N GLU A 79 38.24 1.59 19.93
CA GLU A 79 38.84 0.47 20.66
C GLU A 79 39.57 -0.52 19.76
N GLY A 80 39.37 -0.45 18.43
CA GLY A 80 40.18 -1.18 17.45
C GLY A 80 39.98 -2.69 17.50
N HIS A 81 38.83 -3.18 17.96
CA HIS A 81 38.51 -4.60 17.92
C HIS A 81 38.41 -5.05 16.45
N GLU A 82 39.42 -5.74 15.94
CA GLU A 82 39.32 -6.42 14.66
C GLU A 82 38.25 -7.52 14.78
N ALA A 83 37.15 -7.42 14.02
CA ALA A 83 36.15 -8.47 14.07
C ALA A 83 36.74 -9.78 13.54
N VAL A 84 36.66 -10.83 14.36
CA VAL A 84 37.20 -12.14 14.03
C VAL A 84 36.50 -12.69 12.79
N LYS A 85 37.25 -12.90 11.70
CA LYS A 85 36.73 -13.50 10.47
C LYS A 85 36.65 -15.02 10.61
N TYR A 86 35.44 -15.52 10.80
CA TYR A 86 35.17 -16.96 10.81
C TYR A 86 35.04 -17.51 9.39
N PRO A 87 35.45 -18.77 9.14
CA PRO A 87 35.39 -19.38 7.81
C PRO A 87 33.99 -19.45 7.21
N TYR A 88 32.94 -19.41 8.03
CA TYR A 88 31.54 -19.42 7.60
C TYR A 88 30.99 -18.04 7.25
N MET A 89 31.72 -16.96 7.53
CA MET A 89 31.31 -15.61 7.17
C MET A 89 31.76 -15.26 5.74
N ARG A 90 30.96 -14.46 5.04
CA ARG A 90 31.17 -14.07 3.62
C ARG A 90 31.45 -15.25 2.66
N ILE A 91 30.98 -16.46 2.94
CA ILE A 91 31.12 -17.57 1.97
C ILE A 91 30.32 -17.24 0.71
N ARG A 92 30.95 -17.48 -0.45
CA ARG A 92 30.32 -17.35 -1.77
C ARG A 92 30.67 -18.56 -2.62
N ALA A 93 29.66 -19.30 -3.07
CA ALA A 93 29.84 -20.38 -4.04
C ALA A 93 29.97 -19.89 -5.49
N LYS A 94 29.35 -18.74 -5.80
CA LYS A 94 29.39 -18.06 -7.10
C LYS A 94 29.54 -16.55 -6.90
N ALA A 95 30.33 -15.91 -7.76
CA ALA A 95 30.45 -14.46 -7.78
C ALA A 95 29.10 -13.78 -8.12
N PHE A 96 28.89 -12.56 -7.62
CA PHE A 96 27.72 -11.80 -8.06
C PHE A 96 27.96 -11.23 -9.45
N PRO A 97 26.91 -10.99 -10.25
CA PRO A 97 27.04 -10.44 -11.61
C PRO A 97 27.63 -9.02 -11.69
N TRP A 98 27.71 -8.28 -10.58
CA TRP A 98 28.10 -6.86 -10.53
C TRP A 98 29.36 -6.58 -9.69
N GLY A 99 29.96 -7.60 -9.06
CA GLY A 99 31.15 -7.44 -8.22
C GLY A 99 31.16 -8.34 -6.99
N ASP A 100 32.15 -8.13 -6.12
CA ASP A 100 32.37 -8.98 -4.94
C ASP A 100 31.47 -8.63 -3.76
N ASP A 101 30.91 -7.44 -3.73
CA ASP A 101 30.10 -6.98 -2.60
C ASP A 101 28.59 -7.10 -2.85
N SER A 102 27.84 -7.31 -1.76
CA SER A 102 26.36 -7.34 -1.82
C SER A 102 25.80 -5.96 -2.15
N LEU A 103 24.55 -5.91 -2.62
CA LEU A 103 23.89 -4.65 -3.02
C LEU A 103 23.88 -3.56 -1.94
N PHE A 104 23.80 -3.95 -0.66
CA PHE A 104 23.81 -3.04 0.49
C PHE A 104 25.07 -3.23 1.34
N PHE A 105 26.21 -3.52 0.71
CA PHE A 105 27.49 -3.63 1.40
C PHE A 105 27.95 -2.25 1.91
N ASN A 106 28.31 -2.18 3.18
CA ASN A 106 28.89 -1.00 3.81
C ASN A 106 30.26 -1.35 4.40
N PRO A 107 31.37 -0.82 3.84
CA PRO A 107 32.72 -1.10 4.32
C PRO A 107 32.96 -0.77 5.80
N ALA A 108 32.16 0.13 6.39
CA ALA A 108 32.29 0.52 7.80
C ALA A 108 31.79 -0.56 8.78
N VAL A 109 30.90 -1.46 8.35
CA VAL A 109 30.28 -2.47 9.23
C VAL A 109 30.33 -3.89 8.66
N ASN A 110 30.57 -4.05 7.37
CA ASN A 110 30.68 -5.34 6.69
C ASN A 110 32.16 -5.64 6.41
N MET A 111 32.77 -6.40 7.32
CA MET A 111 34.15 -6.89 7.23
C MET A 111 34.24 -8.18 6.44
#